data_AF-A0A1I3M234-F1
#
_entry.id   AF-A0A1I3M234-F1
#
_cell.length_a   1.000
_cell.length_b   1.000
_cell.length_c   1.000
_cell.angle_alpha   90.00
_cell.angle_beta   90.00
_cell.angle_gamma   90.00
#
_symmetry.space_group_name_H-M   'P 1'
#
loop_
_entity.id
_entity.type
_entity.pdbx_description
1 polymer ?
#
loop_
_entity_poly.entity_id
_entity_poly.type
_entity_poly.pdbx_seq_one_letter_code
_entity_poly.pdbx_strand_id
1 'polypeptide(L)'
;MRVVRSLTLEAATTEATVGDPVTVRVTDDFGRPIEGAVVTSESITAWTDERGRCQITFHTPGFRTLKAARSPGERVAYRSARATLRVVPEGRVPLARRIG
;
A
#
# COMPACT_ATOMS: atom_id res chain seq x y z
N MET A 1 -21.53 3.60 -19.88
CA MET A 1 -20.07 3.68 -20.08
C MET A 1 -19.41 3.71 -18.71
N ARG A 2 -18.30 2.99 -18.54
CA ARG A 2 -17.60 2.87 -17.27
C ARG A 2 -16.23 3.54 -17.36
N VAL A 3 -15.91 4.43 -16.43
CA VAL A 3 -14.61 5.10 -16.40
C VAL A 3 -13.58 4.17 -15.77
N VAL A 4 -12.42 4.04 -16.40
CA VAL A 4 -11.28 3.27 -15.85
C VAL A 4 -10.28 4.26 -15.27
N ARG A 5 -9.98 4.09 -13.98
CA ARG A 5 -8.94 4.84 -13.27
C ARG A 5 -7.77 3.94 -12.93
N SER A 6 -6.59 4.52 -12.74
CA SER A 6 -5.43 3.78 -12.27
C SER A 6 -5.22 4.04 -10.80
N LEU A 7 -4.98 2.99 -10.02
CA LEU A 7 -4.55 3.17 -8.64
C LEU A 7 -3.08 3.57 -8.62
N THR A 8 -2.72 4.31 -7.58
CA THR A 8 -1.37 4.58 -7.14
C THR A 8 -1.23 4.03 -5.72
N LEU A 9 -0.13 3.35 -5.44
CA LEU A 9 0.14 2.71 -4.16
C LEU A 9 1.50 3.16 -3.65
N GLU A 10 1.51 3.77 -2.47
CA GLU A 10 2.71 4.33 -1.87
C GLU A 10 2.82 3.88 -0.42
N ALA A 11 3.98 3.35 -0.04
CA ALA A 11 4.32 3.15 1.36
C ALA A 11 5.00 4.42 1.90
N ALA A 12 4.78 4.76 3.16
CA ALA A 12 5.40 5.92 3.81
C ALA A 12 6.94 5.84 3.87
N THR A 13 7.50 4.64 3.67
CA THR A 13 8.92 4.35 3.60
C THR A 13 9.19 3.28 2.54
N THR A 14 10.40 3.23 2.00
CA THR A 14 10.90 2.13 1.15
C THR A 14 11.59 1.02 1.94
N GLU A 15 11.92 1.29 3.21
CA GLU A 15 12.51 0.33 4.15
C GLU A 15 11.76 0.34 5.48
N ALA A 16 11.34 -0.83 5.94
CA ALA A 16 10.58 -1.02 7.19
C ALA A 16 11.27 -2.03 8.10
N THR A 17 11.10 -1.90 9.41
CA THR A 17 11.58 -2.91 10.36
C THR A 17 10.52 -3.98 10.55
N VAL A 18 10.94 -5.22 10.79
CA VAL A 18 10.05 -6.27 11.32
C VAL A 18 9.41 -5.77 12.61
N GLY A 19 8.08 -5.96 12.74
CA GLY A 19 7.31 -5.55 13.91
C GLY A 19 6.77 -4.11 13.86
N ASP A 20 7.39 -3.22 13.06
CA ASP A 20 6.93 -1.84 12.94
C ASP A 20 5.75 -1.72 11.96
N PRO A 21 4.67 -0.98 12.32
CA PRO A 21 3.57 -0.74 11.41
C PRO A 21 3.98 0.23 10.30
N VAL A 22 3.78 -0.17 9.06
CA VAL A 22 4.00 0.67 7.87
C VAL A 22 2.68 1.26 7.42
N THR A 23 2.63 2.58 7.32
CA THR A 23 1.48 3.26 6.70
C THR A 23 1.58 3.16 5.19
N VAL A 24 0.50 2.73 4.57
CA VAL A 24 0.35 2.61 3.12
C VAL A 24 -0.80 3.51 2.68
N ARG A 25 -0.63 4.19 1.55
CA ARG A 25 -1.62 5.07 0.94
C ARG A 25 -1.98 4.58 -0.46
N VAL A 26 -3.27 4.60 -0.76
CA VAL A 26 -3.84 4.29 -2.08
C VAL A 26 -4.63 5.50 -2.58
N THR A 27 -4.27 5.96 -3.78
CA THR A 27 -4.95 7.04 -4.48
C THR A 27 -5.32 6.64 -5.90
N ASP A 28 -6.14 7.43 -6.59
CA ASP A 28 -6.27 7.36 -8.05
C ASP A 28 -5.25 8.26 -8.77
N ASP A 29 -5.31 8.26 -10.10
CA ASP A 29 -4.50 9.07 -11.01
C ASP A 29 -4.69 10.59 -10.83
N PHE A 30 -5.71 11.04 -10.09
CA PHE A 30 -5.94 12.43 -9.72
C PHE A 30 -5.50 12.73 -8.28
N GLY A 31 -4.81 11.80 -7.62
CA GLY A 31 -4.38 11.93 -6.23
C GLY A 31 -5.51 11.81 -5.19
N ARG A 32 -6.71 11.39 -5.61
CA ARG A 32 -7.86 11.26 -4.70
C ARG A 32 -7.72 9.99 -3.86
N PRO A 33 -7.94 10.04 -2.53
CA PRO A 33 -7.87 8.86 -1.70
C PRO A 33 -8.92 7.82 -2.11
N ILE A 34 -8.52 6.54 -2.10
CA ILE A 34 -9.44 5.43 -2.39
C ILE A 34 -9.76 4.69 -1.11
N GLU A 35 -10.98 4.83 -0.63
CA GLU A 35 -11.52 4.08 0.50
C GLU A 35 -11.85 2.63 0.12
N GLY A 36 -11.59 1.71 1.05
CA GLY A 36 -11.85 0.28 0.96
C GLY A 36 -11.13 -0.42 -0.19
N ALA A 37 -10.07 0.16 -0.73
CA ALA A 37 -9.13 -0.60 -1.53
C ALA A 37 -8.51 -1.70 -0.65
N VAL A 38 -8.42 -2.90 -1.20
CA VAL A 38 -7.71 -4.00 -0.56
C VAL A 38 -6.23 -3.89 -0.91
N VAL A 39 -5.39 -3.85 0.12
CA VAL A 39 -3.94 -3.95 0.01
C VAL A 39 -3.52 -5.33 0.51
N THR A 40 -2.80 -6.05 -0.35
CA THR A 40 -2.34 -7.42 -0.07
C THR A 40 -0.83 -7.50 -0.18
N SER A 41 -0.23 -8.31 0.69
CA SER A 41 1.18 -8.70 0.62
C SER A 41 1.39 -10.02 1.32
N GLU A 42 1.84 -11.05 0.60
CA GLU A 42 1.97 -12.41 1.12
C GLU A 42 0.69 -12.87 1.83
N SER A 43 0.74 -13.06 3.16
CA SER A 43 -0.39 -13.47 4.00
C SER A 43 -1.16 -12.32 4.63
N ILE A 44 -0.76 -11.06 4.39
CA ILE A 44 -1.38 -9.88 4.97
C ILE A 44 -2.43 -9.31 4.02
N THR A 45 -3.59 -8.99 4.57
CA THR A 45 -4.68 -8.27 3.89
C THR A 45 -5.13 -7.11 4.78
N ALA A 46 -5.19 -5.92 4.20
CA ALA A 46 -5.68 -4.71 4.86
C ALA A 46 -6.59 -3.93 3.93
N TRP A 47 -7.50 -3.13 4.50
CA TRP A 47 -8.39 -2.25 3.74
C TRP A 47 -8.09 -0.80 4.05
N THR A 48 -8.16 0.05 3.04
CA THR A 48 -7.96 1.48 3.23
C THR A 48 -9.17 2.16 3.87
N ASP A 49 -8.91 3.12 4.73
CA ASP A 49 -9.91 4.01 5.34
C ASP A 49 -10.38 5.11 4.38
N GLU A 50 -11.24 6.02 4.86
CA GLU A 50 -11.76 7.19 4.13
C GLU A 50 -10.64 8.11 3.57
N ARG A 51 -9.44 8.07 4.15
CA ARG A 51 -8.27 8.84 3.72
C ARG A 51 -7.39 8.06 2.74
N GLY A 52 -7.83 6.88 2.33
CA GLY A 52 -7.10 5.98 1.45
C GLY A 52 -5.89 5.34 2.13
N ARG A 53 -5.90 5.18 3.45
CA ARG A 53 -4.75 4.67 4.21
C ARG A 53 -5.04 3.35 4.90
N CYS A 54 -4.03 2.51 5.01
CA CYS A 54 -4.07 1.32 5.86
C CYS A 54 -2.70 1.12 6.53
N GLN A 55 -2.67 0.30 7.58
CA GLN A 55 -1.43 -0.12 8.24
C GLN A 55 -1.17 -1.60 7.98
N ILE A 56 0.10 -1.92 7.73
CA ILE A 56 0.58 -3.29 7.49
C ILE A 56 1.81 -3.50 8.35
N THR A 57 1.84 -4.62 9.09
CA THR A 57 2.99 -5.02 9.91
C THR A 57 3.58 -6.31 9.36
N PHE A 58 4.88 -6.31 9.10
CA PHE A 58 5.60 -7.49 8.61
C PHE A 58 6.31 -8.20 9.75
N HIS A 59 6.26 -9.53 9.73
CA HIS A 59 6.87 -10.38 10.77
C HIS A 59 8.13 -11.12 10.28
N THR A 60 8.46 -10.99 9.00
CA THR A 60 9.63 -11.63 8.39
C THR A 60 10.38 -10.61 7.55
N PRO A 61 11.72 -10.64 7.54
CA PRO A 61 12.52 -9.73 6.72
C PRO A 61 12.55 -10.14 5.25
N GLY A 62 12.96 -9.22 4.38
CA GLY A 62 13.12 -9.42 2.94
C GLY A 62 12.35 -8.41 2.10
N PHE A 63 12.40 -8.56 0.78
CA PHE A 63 11.59 -7.73 -0.12
C PHE A 63 10.14 -8.19 -0.09
N ARG A 64 9.23 -7.22 0.00
CA ARG A 64 7.79 -7.43 0.05
C ARG A 64 7.11 -6.63 -1.06
N THR A 65 6.30 -7.31 -1.84
CA THR A 65 5.47 -6.66 -2.86
C THR A 65 4.09 -6.42 -2.27
N LEU A 66 3.71 -5.14 -2.22
CA LEU A 66 2.36 -4.71 -1.93
C LEU A 66 1.57 -4.64 -3.23
N LYS A 67 0.31 -5.09 -3.20
CA LYS A 67 -0.63 -4.95 -4.32
C LYS A 67 -1.92 -4.30 -3.82
N ALA A 68 -2.32 -3.21 -4.47
CA ALA A 68 -3.59 -2.55 -4.24
C ALA A 68 -4.59 -2.91 -5.34
N ALA A 69 -5.79 -3.30 -4.94
CA ALA A 69 -6.91 -3.51 -5.83
C ALA A 69 -8.18 -2.92 -5.22
N ARG A 70 -9.14 -2.57 -6.06
CA ARG A 70 -10.48 -2.15 -5.63
C ARG A 70 -11.48 -2.87 -6.51
N SER A 71 -12.46 -3.50 -5.89
CA SER A 71 -13.52 -4.19 -6.63
C SER A 71 -14.22 -3.19 -7.56
N PRO A 72 -14.51 -3.59 -8.81
CA PRO A 72 -15.22 -2.75 -9.74
C PRO A 72 -16.62 -2.39 -9.19
N GLY A 73 -16.93 -1.10 -9.00
CA GLY A 73 -18.30 -0.61 -8.74
C GLY A 73 -19.22 -0.63 -9.96
N GLU A 74 -20.25 0.23 -10.03
CA GLU A 74 -21.11 0.32 -11.22
C GLU A 74 -20.50 1.26 -12.28
N ARG A 75 -19.99 2.42 -11.85
CA ARG A 75 -19.54 3.51 -12.73
C ARG A 75 -18.03 3.60 -12.94
N VAL A 76 -17.23 3.05 -12.01
CA VAL A 76 -15.76 3.20 -12.01
C VAL A 76 -15.08 1.84 -11.84
N ALA A 77 -14.20 1.48 -12.77
CA ALA A 77 -13.25 0.39 -12.64
C ALA A 77 -11.86 0.93 -12.28
N TYR A 78 -11.06 0.11 -11.62
CA TYR A 78 -9.71 0.46 -11.20
C TYR A 78 -8.69 -0.52 -11.74
N ARG A 79 -7.61 -0.01 -12.34
CA ARG A 79 -6.39 -0.77 -12.58
C ARG A 79 -5.60 -0.87 -11.28
N SER A 80 -5.19 -2.09 -10.92
CA SER A 80 -4.42 -2.35 -9.71
C SER A 80 -3.03 -1.70 -9.75
N ALA A 81 -2.51 -1.36 -8.59
CA ALA A 81 -1.15 -0.84 -8.40
C ALA A 81 -0.27 -1.80 -7.61
N ARG A 82 1.05 -1.63 -7.71
CA ARG A 82 2.03 -2.38 -6.92
C ARG A 82 3.13 -1.46 -6.42
N ALA A 83 3.67 -1.79 -5.27
CA ALA A 83 4.85 -1.16 -4.68
C ALA A 83 5.73 -2.23 -4.05
N THR A 84 7.05 -1.99 -4.00
CA THR A 84 7.99 -2.88 -3.34
C THR A 84 8.59 -2.18 -2.14
N LEU A 85 8.62 -2.90 -1.02
CA LEU A 85 9.16 -2.47 0.26
C LEU A 85 10.26 -3.44 0.68
N ARG A 86 11.35 -2.94 1.26
CA ARG A 86 12.34 -3.78 1.92
C ARG A 86 12.04 -3.86 3.41
N VAL A 87 11.88 -5.06 3.94
CA VAL A 87 11.73 -5.30 5.38
C VAL A 87 13.07 -5.77 5.94
N VAL A 88 13.55 -5.13 7.00
CA VAL A 88 14.81 -5.46 7.68
C VAL A 88 14.55 -6.05 9.07
N PRO A 89 15.44 -6.91 9.60
CA PRO A 89 15.30 -7.46 10.95
C PRO A 89 15.22 -6.38 12.03
N GLU A 90 14.59 -6.72 13.16
CA GLU A 90 14.58 -5.90 14.37
C GLU A 90 16.03 -5.57 14.83
N GLY A 91 16.23 -4.37 15.36
CA GLY A 91 17.55 -3.91 15.81
C GLY A 91 18.45 -3.32 14.71
N ARG A 92 18.04 -3.39 13.44
CA ARG A 92 18.67 -2.63 12.36
C ARG A 92 17.92 -1.31 12.16
N VAL A 93 18.57 -0.19 12.43
CA VAL A 93 17.99 1.14 12.15
C VAL A 93 17.74 1.27 10.64
N PRO A 94 16.48 1.43 10.19
CA PRO A 94 16.18 1.59 8.77
C PRO A 94 16.79 2.89 8.26
N LEU A 95 17.36 2.88 7.05
CA LEU A 95 17.75 4.10 6.36
C LEU A 95 16.49 4.74 5.74
N ALA A 96 15.55 5.18 6.59
CA ALA A 96 14.29 5.76 6.13
C ALA A 96 14.55 7.11 5.43
N ARG A 97 14.67 7.08 4.10
CA ARG A 97 14.69 8.30 3.30
C ARG A 97 13.22 8.72 3.07
N ARG A 98 12.77 9.73 3.82
CA ARG A 98 11.45 10.36 3.63
C ARG A 98 11.31 10.75 2.15
N ILE A 99 10.33 10.18 1.48
CA ILE A 99 9.93 10.67 0.15
C ILE A 99 9.11 11.93 0.43
N GLY A 100 9.67 13.08 0.05
CA GLY A 100 9.03 14.40 0.15
C GLY A 100 8.20 14.72 -1.08
#